data_AF-A0A1T5CR73-F1
#
_entry.id   AF-A0A1T5CR73-F1
#
_cell.length_a   1.000
_cell.length_b   1.000
_cell.length_c   1.000
_cell.angle_alpha   90.00
_cell.angle_beta   90.00
_cell.angle_gamma   90.00
#
_symmetry.space_group_name_H-M   'P 1'
#
loop_
_entity.id
_entity.type
_entity.pdbx_description
1 polymer ?
#
loop_
_entity_poly.entity_id
_entity_poly.type
_entity_poly.pdbx_seq_one_letter_code
_entity_poly.pdbx_strand_id
1 'polypeptide(L)' 'MKKTVTFAVDTKYKDRIQETFTLEELGIDENMGTEELKKKIEHIFKAWVSSRLDISYSIVMDMDCE' A
#
# COMPACT_ATOMS: atom_id res chain seq x y z
N MET A 1 -7.61 0.18 -24.12
CA MET A 1 -6.55 0.81 -23.30
C MET A 1 -6.62 0.15 -21.94
N LYS A 2 -5.54 -0.46 -21.45
CA LYS A 2 -5.55 -1.09 -20.12
C LYS A 2 -5.60 -0.01 -19.05
N LYS A 3 -6.60 -0.06 -18.17
CA LYS A 3 -6.68 0.83 -17.01
C LYS A 3 -5.66 0.35 -15.97
N THR A 4 -4.81 1.25 -15.53
CA THR A 4 -3.80 0.99 -14.50
C THR A 4 -4.05 1.87 -13.28
N VAL A 5 -3.63 1.39 -12.13
CA VAL A 5 -3.74 2.07 -10.84
C VAL A 5 -2.35 2.11 -10.23
N THR A 6 -1.92 3.30 -9.81
CA THR A 6 -0.62 3.47 -9.16
C THR A 6 -0.84 3.74 -7.68
N PHE A 7 -0.29 2.86 -6.84
CA PHE A 7 -0.23 3.05 -5.40
C PHE A 7 1.09 3.72 -5.07
N ALA A 8 1.00 4.81 -4.32
CA ALA A 8 2.17 5.51 -3.81
C ALA A 8 1.94 5.83 -2.34
N VAL A 9 2.92 5.52 -1.50
CA VAL A 9 2.95 5.92 -0.10
C VAL A 9 4.27 6.60 0.19
N ASP A 10 4.17 7.78 0.79
CA ASP A 10 5.31 8.50 1.32
C ASP A 10 5.42 8.16 2.80
N THR A 11 6.57 7.65 3.22
CA THR A 11 6.80 7.30 4.63
C THR A 11 7.90 8.19 5.16
N LYS A 12 7.73 8.76 6.36
CA LYS A 12 8.75 9.64 6.96
C LYS A 12 10.10 8.94 7.20
N TYR A 13 10.15 7.61 7.13
CA TYR A 13 11.30 6.79 7.53
C TYR A 13 11.91 5.98 6.38
N LYS A 14 11.27 5.91 5.21
CA LYS A 14 11.72 5.14 4.04
C LYS A 14 11.38 5.90 2.76
N ASP A 15 12.22 5.74 1.74
CA ASP A 15 11.97 6.25 0.38
C ASP A 15 10.54 5.98 -0.09
N ARG A 16 9.99 6.94 -0.85
CA ARG A 16 8.65 6.87 -1.44
C ARG A 16 8.46 5.52 -2.14
N ILE A 17 7.52 4.72 -1.64
CA ILE A 17 7.20 3.42 -2.22
C ILE A 17 6.10 3.65 -3.25
N GLN A 18 6.39 3.33 -4.51
CA GLN A 18 5.43 3.42 -5.60
C GLN A 18 5.38 2.10 -6.37
N GLU A 19 4.18 1.56 -6.55
CA GLU A 19 3.92 0.41 -7.40
C GLU A 19 2.73 0.68 -8.31
N THR A 20 2.84 0.23 -9.56
CA THR A 20 1.77 0.36 -10.56
C THR A 20 1.23 -1.02 -10.86
N PHE A 21 -0.08 -1.17 -10.75
CA PHE A 21 -0.82 -2.40 -11.00
C PHE A 21 -1.83 -2.20 -12.12
N THR A 22 -2.14 -3.26 -12.84
CA THR A 22 -3.29 -3.29 -13.74
C THR A 22 -4.57 -3.63 -12.97
N LEU A 23 -5.75 -3.20 -13.47
CA LEU A 23 -7.02 -3.63 -12.84
C LEU A 23 -7.16 -5.16 -12.81
N GLU A 24 -6.65 -5.84 -13.85
CA GLU A 24 -6.61 -7.31 -13.95
C GLU A 24 -5.81 -7.93 -12.79
N GLU A 25 -4.62 -7.42 -12.48
CA GLU A 25 -3.78 -7.88 -11.36
C GLU A 25 -4.42 -7.63 -9.99
N LEU A 26 -5.21 -6.57 -9.87
CA LEU A 26 -5.98 -6.27 -8.66
C LEU A 26 -7.28 -7.10 -8.55
N GLY A 27 -7.61 -7.91 -9.56
CA GLY A 27 -8.87 -8.65 -9.64
C GLY A 27 -10.09 -7.72 -9.65
N ILE A 28 -9.94 -6.53 -10.25
CA ILE A 28 -11.00 -5.52 -10.36
C ILE A 28 -11.59 -5.61 -11.77
N ASP A 29 -12.91 -5.80 -11.81
CA ASP A 29 -13.66 -5.75 -13.05
C ASP A 29 -13.74 -4.30 -13.56
N GLU A 30 -13.36 -4.08 -14.81
CA GLU A 30 -13.32 -2.74 -15.42
C GLU A 30 -14.70 -2.13 -15.69
N ASN A 31 -15.74 -2.96 -15.61
CA ASN A 31 -17.16 -2.62 -15.76
C ASN A 31 -17.84 -2.33 -14.41
N MET A 32 -17.11 -2.46 -13.30
CA MET A 32 -17.57 -2.13 -11.96
C MET A 32 -17.88 -0.63 -11.84
N GLY A 33 -18.97 -0.29 -11.13
CA GLY A 33 -19.37 1.10 -10.94
C GLY A 33 -18.31 1.93 -10.20
N THR A 34 -18.22 3.22 -10.49
CA THR A 34 -17.17 4.11 -9.95
C THR A 34 -17.06 4.08 -8.42
N GLU A 35 -18.19 4.01 -7.71
CA GLU A 35 -18.21 3.94 -6.24
C GLU A 35 -17.68 2.61 -5.69
N GLU A 36 -18.06 1.50 -6.34
CA GLU A 36 -17.58 0.16 -5.97
C GLU A 36 -16.09 0.00 -6.27
N LEU A 37 -15.65 0.50 -7.43
CA LEU A 37 -14.25 0.55 -7.84
C LEU A 37 -13.42 1.31 -6.80
N LYS A 38 -13.89 2.47 -6.35
CA LYS A 38 -13.22 3.28 -5.32
C LYS A 38 -13.08 2.51 -4.00
N LYS A 39 -14.15 1.90 -3.50
CA LYS A 39 -14.11 1.11 -2.24
C LYS A 39 -13.16 -0.07 -2.33
N LYS A 40 -13.16 -0.78 -3.47
CA LYS A 40 -12.30 -1.95 -3.68
C LYS A 40 -10.83 -1.54 -3.79
N ILE A 41 -10.53 -0.49 -4.54
CA ILE A 41 -9.17 0.08 -4.62
C ILE A 41 -8.68 0.56 -3.25
N GLU A 42 -9.52 1.25 -2.49
CA GLU A 42 -9.17 1.73 -1.14
C GLU A 42 -8.86 0.58 -0.18
N HIS A 43 -9.64 -0.50 -0.22
CA HIS A 43 -9.41 -1.69 0.58
C HIS A 43 -8.08 -2.38 0.24
N ILE A 44 -7.81 -2.56 -1.06
CA ILE A 44 -6.56 -3.15 -1.56
C ILE A 44 -5.37 -2.26 -1.18
N PHE A 45 -5.48 -0.94 -1.38
CA PHE A 45 -4.44 0.01 -1.02
C PHE A 45 -4.11 -0.08 0.48
N LYS A 46 -5.12 -0.14 1.35
CA LYS A 46 -4.92 -0.25 2.79
C LYS A 46 -4.19 -1.55 3.18
N ALA A 47 -4.56 -2.68 2.56
CA ALA A 47 -3.88 -3.96 2.77
C ALA A 47 -2.43 -3.93 2.25
N TRP A 48 -2.20 -3.37 1.06
CA TRP A 48 -0.87 -3.21 0.47
C TRP A 48 0.03 -2.32 1.34
N VAL A 49 -0.48 -1.16 1.78
CA VAL A 49 0.24 -0.27 2.71
C VAL A 49 0.57 -0.99 4.00
N SER A 50 -0.39 -1.72 4.60
CA SER A 50 -0.16 -2.44 5.85
C SER A 50 0.89 -3.55 5.71
N SER A 51 0.95 -4.24 4.56
CA SER A 51 1.97 -5.25 4.30
C SER A 51 3.35 -4.65 4.06
N ARG A 52 3.44 -3.46 3.45
CA ARG A 52 4.70 -2.73 3.21
C ARG A 52 5.21 -2.00 4.47
N LEU A 53 4.28 -1.49 5.28
CA LEU A 53 4.51 -0.91 6.60
C LEU A 53 4.51 -1.96 7.71
N ASP A 54 4.71 -3.25 7.41
CA ASP A 54 5.14 -4.23 8.40
C ASP A 54 6.57 -3.88 8.82
N ILE A 55 6.66 -2.83 9.64
CA ILE A 55 7.91 -2.26 10.12
C ILE A 55 8.45 -3.32 11.09
N SER A 56 9.48 -4.05 10.69
CA SER A 56 10.31 -4.80 11.64
C SER A 56 10.95 -3.80 12.58
N TYR A 57 10.30 -3.51 13.70
CA TYR A 57 10.84 -2.64 14.72
C TYR A 57 11.67 -3.49 15.70
N SER A 58 12.96 -3.18 15.82
CA SER A 58 13.77 -3.60 16.96
C SER A 58 13.89 -2.42 17.89
N ILE A 59 13.27 -2.52 19.07
CA ILE A 59 13.49 -1.56 20.15
C ILE A 59 14.71 -2.06 20.92
N VAL A 60 15.86 -1.44 20.69
CA VAL A 60 17.07 -1.65 21.49
C VAL A 60 17.05 -0.58 22.58
N MET A 61 16.85 -1.01 23.83
CA MET A 61 17.07 -0.15 24.99
C MET A 61 18.48 -0.43 25.50
N ASP A 62 19.36 0.54 25.34
CA ASP A 62 20.65 0.53 26.02
C ASP A 62 20.45 1.16 27.40
N MET A 63 20.54 0.33 28.46
CA MET A 63 20.62 0.82 29.83
C MET A 63 22.09 0.89 30.20
N ASP A 64 22.70 2.06 29.99
CA ASP A 64 23.93 2.44 30.69
C ASP A 64 23.62 2.46 32.20
N CYS A 65 24.27 1.57 32.95
CA CYS A 65 24.21 1.51 34.40
C CYS A 65 25.56 1.98 34.95
N GLU A 66 25.67 3.28 35.24
CA GLU A 66 26.70 3.85 36.12
C GLU A 66 26.05 4.71 37.22
#